data_AF-A0A933DI69-F1
#
_entry.id   AF-A0A933DI69-F1
#
_cell.length_a   1.000
_cell.length_b   1.000
_cell.length_c   1.000
_cell.angle_alpha   90.00
_cell.angle_beta   90.00
_cell.angle_gamma   90.00
#
_symmetry.space_group_name_H-M   'P 1'
#
loop_
_entity.id
_entity.type
_entity.pdbx_description
1 polymer ?
#
loop_
_entity_poly.entity_id
_entity_poly.type
_entity_poly.pdbx_seq_one_letter_code
_entity_poly.pdbx_strand_id
1 'polypeptide(L)'
;MKEAEDSARGAFLAGRLEDAEKGYQYLLVRSSDSQKSYAATVSLASLAKDQGHEEEALALWVKATLLSEEDPFAWNQRAWSYLALGRYPQARQAFQHALAISTVSAFSAEARLGLAMAEWEDAGPRRAAQAFEDIFGRDAILLSFEAQRLGDINFELKKYHQANQFFKQALVQDPLLLEGEVQLGKLYEKMGLFESAWQAYWTLWNLDPGDSLYQKWLHRVEDQMRKKPQDLIPWRRIGWPLLTTPQPSAPSPLLRVLLFSDPHGTPTAVREAFFISPSDFRLVDEKLGSVVVGKKNSQWQVRFNPDFQVYEVRSNQGQLEYSTRQPFRIEPITPGSSVLLKSIVLSVPAGVDGGDRELRGVVEFRPHQDGMIVVDEIYLEDYLLGAVSHGWASQGPPEAFKAKAVALRTKTLWLKANSRHPGVAWHLCDSSHCSVYSGLQQESVNGVEGAKSTVGQVLYRQQEMSTVELHLSCGGLTEEGVQDSSPPRAPWKFPGDLERWVHSFPTQGLYCQTSSLSAPGEVGWVRLISVEDIMRRQNRRKKHRKSEGVGSSESVSFRKDSFFKIGGDAGQ
;
A
#
# COMPACT_ATOMS: atom_id res chain seq x y z
N MET A 1 -25.59 33.35 9.15
CA MET A 1 -24.13 33.13 9.10
C MET A 1 -23.77 31.69 9.41
N LYS A 2 -24.05 31.18 10.62
CA LYS A 2 -23.78 29.77 10.97
C LYS A 2 -24.42 28.74 10.03
N GLU A 3 -25.70 28.92 9.68
CA GLU A 3 -26.38 28.03 8.72
C GLU A 3 -25.77 28.06 7.31
N ALA A 4 -25.30 29.24 6.87
CA ALA A 4 -24.64 29.37 5.57
C ALA A 4 -23.26 28.71 5.58
N GLU A 5 -22.54 28.79 6.70
CA GLU A 5 -21.27 28.09 6.94
C GLU A 5 -21.46 26.57 6.95
N ASP A 6 -22.44 26.06 7.71
CA ASP A 6 -22.76 24.64 7.75
C ASP A 6 -23.22 24.11 6.39
N SER A 7 -24.00 24.90 5.64
CA SER A 7 -24.44 24.55 4.28
C SER A 7 -23.28 24.51 3.28
N ALA A 8 -22.40 25.53 3.27
CA ALA A 8 -21.22 25.58 2.40
C ALA A 8 -20.25 24.42 2.69
N ARG A 9 -20.03 24.12 3.99
CA ARG A 9 -19.24 22.97 4.43
C ARG A 9 -19.87 21.65 3.99
N GLY A 10 -21.18 21.48 4.17
CA GLY A 10 -21.90 20.27 3.75
C GLY A 10 -21.85 20.05 2.24
N ALA A 11 -21.87 21.13 1.45
CA ALA A 11 -21.67 21.05 0.00
C ALA A 11 -20.25 20.59 -0.37
N PHE A 12 -19.22 21.16 0.28
CA PHE A 12 -17.83 20.77 0.08
C PHE A 12 -17.59 19.29 0.40
N LEU A 13 -18.02 18.84 1.58
CA LEU A 13 -17.87 17.44 2.01
C LEU A 13 -18.61 16.45 1.10
N ALA A 14 -19.67 16.91 0.42
CA ALA A 14 -20.40 16.11 -0.55
C ALA A 14 -19.85 16.23 -1.99
N GLY A 15 -18.73 16.92 -2.20
CA GLY A 15 -18.10 17.13 -3.51
C GLY A 15 -18.84 18.11 -4.43
N ARG A 16 -19.85 18.85 -3.93
CA ARG A 16 -20.56 19.89 -4.69
C ARG A 16 -19.79 21.22 -4.59
N LEU A 17 -18.69 21.31 -5.34
CA LEU A 17 -17.73 22.41 -5.23
C LEU A 17 -18.33 23.77 -5.60
N GLU A 18 -19.17 23.86 -6.63
CA GLU A 18 -19.83 25.12 -7.03
C GLU A 18 -20.79 25.66 -5.96
N ASP A 19 -21.54 24.77 -5.31
CA ASP A 19 -22.45 25.13 -4.21
C ASP A 19 -21.65 25.63 -2.99
N ALA A 20 -20.53 24.96 -2.71
CA ALA A 20 -19.62 25.35 -1.64
C ALA A 20 -19.01 26.74 -1.91
N GLU A 21 -18.56 26.99 -3.14
CA GLU A 21 -17.99 28.26 -3.58
C GLU A 21 -18.99 29.41 -3.41
N LYS A 22 -20.22 29.26 -3.91
CA LYS A 22 -21.30 30.26 -3.71
C LYS A 22 -21.54 30.55 -2.23
N GLY A 23 -21.51 29.50 -1.40
CA GLY A 23 -21.64 29.61 0.06
C GLY A 23 -20.52 30.44 0.69
N TYR A 24 -19.25 30.18 0.34
CA TYR A 24 -18.11 30.94 0.87
C TYR A 24 -18.02 32.36 0.29
N GLN A 25 -18.42 32.59 -0.96
CA GLN A 25 -18.56 33.94 -1.53
C GLN A 25 -19.61 34.75 -0.76
N TYR A 26 -20.75 34.16 -0.44
CA TYR A 26 -21.77 34.79 0.38
C TYR A 26 -21.23 35.16 1.78
N LEU A 27 -20.48 34.25 2.41
CA LEU A 27 -19.85 34.50 3.71
C LEU A 27 -18.84 35.66 3.64
N LEU A 28 -18.03 35.72 2.58
CA LEU A 28 -17.05 36.78 2.37
C LEU A 28 -17.70 38.15 2.17
N VAL A 29 -18.81 38.22 1.42
CA VAL A 29 -19.51 39.49 1.14
C VAL A 29 -20.31 39.98 2.35
N ARG A 30 -20.87 39.07 3.16
CA ARG A 30 -21.78 39.42 4.26
C ARG A 30 -21.09 39.52 5.62
N SER A 31 -19.88 39.00 5.76
CA SER A 31 -19.15 39.09 7.02
C SER A 31 -18.53 40.48 7.19
N SER A 32 -18.78 41.10 8.34
CA SER A 32 -18.01 42.26 8.82
C SER A 32 -16.82 41.87 9.71
N ASP A 33 -16.69 40.58 10.01
CA ASP A 33 -15.65 40.00 10.84
C ASP A 33 -14.43 39.65 9.97
N SER A 34 -13.28 40.22 10.31
CA SER A 34 -12.03 40.06 9.55
C SER A 34 -11.53 38.61 9.55
N GLN A 35 -11.69 37.89 10.66
CA GLN A 35 -11.26 36.49 10.78
C GLN A 35 -12.14 35.57 9.92
N LYS A 36 -13.45 35.80 9.90
CA LYS A 36 -14.37 35.06 9.02
C LYS A 36 -14.16 35.41 7.54
N SER A 37 -13.86 36.68 7.24
CA SER A 37 -13.53 37.11 5.88
C SER A 37 -12.23 36.45 5.40
N TYR A 38 -11.23 36.34 6.27
CA TYR A 38 -10.00 35.61 6.01
C TYR A 38 -10.28 34.12 5.76
N ALA A 39 -10.98 33.43 6.65
CA ALA A 39 -11.32 32.01 6.50
C ALA A 39 -12.11 31.71 5.21
N ALA A 40 -13.08 32.55 4.86
CA ALA A 40 -13.83 32.45 3.61
C ALA A 40 -12.93 32.69 2.38
N THR A 41 -12.03 33.68 2.45
CA THR A 41 -11.07 33.97 1.36
C THR A 41 -10.11 32.80 1.13
N VAL A 42 -9.51 32.25 2.19
CA VAL A 42 -8.64 31.07 2.12
C VAL A 42 -9.39 29.87 1.54
N SER A 43 -10.64 29.64 1.98
CA SER A 43 -11.46 28.54 1.47
C SER A 43 -11.75 28.66 -0.03
N LEU A 44 -12.09 29.86 -0.50
CA LEU A 44 -12.28 30.12 -1.93
C LEU A 44 -10.97 29.93 -2.70
N ALA A 45 -9.85 30.38 -2.15
CA ALA A 45 -8.54 30.24 -2.78
C ALA A 45 -8.15 28.75 -2.95
N SER A 46 -8.37 27.94 -1.92
CA SER A 46 -8.18 26.47 -1.96
C SER A 46 -9.10 25.82 -3.00
N LEU A 47 -10.39 26.17 -3.02
CA LEU A 47 -11.34 25.62 -3.99
C LEU A 47 -10.96 25.99 -5.43
N ALA A 48 -10.56 27.24 -5.69
CA ALA A 48 -10.11 27.68 -7.00
C ALA A 48 -8.85 26.93 -7.46
N LYS A 49 -7.89 26.71 -6.55
CA LYS A 49 -6.68 25.90 -6.80
C LYS A 49 -7.05 24.45 -7.13
N ASP A 50 -7.93 23.83 -6.36
CA ASP A 50 -8.38 22.44 -6.57
C ASP A 50 -9.09 22.24 -7.92
N GLN A 51 -9.75 23.28 -8.42
CA GLN A 51 -10.38 23.30 -9.75
C GLN A 51 -9.40 23.66 -10.89
N GLY A 52 -8.16 24.02 -10.58
CA GLY A 52 -7.13 24.42 -11.55
C GLY A 52 -7.24 25.88 -12.03
N HIS A 53 -8.04 26.71 -11.36
CA HIS A 53 -8.21 28.14 -11.62
C HIS A 53 -7.11 28.98 -10.94
N GLU A 54 -5.86 28.74 -11.32
CA GLU A 54 -4.68 29.27 -10.59
C GLU A 54 -4.59 30.81 -10.54
N GLU A 55 -5.04 31.52 -11.57
CA GLU A 55 -5.08 33.00 -11.56
C GLU A 55 -6.10 33.54 -10.55
N GLU A 56 -7.25 32.89 -10.42
CA GLU A 56 -8.27 33.24 -9.43
C GLU A 56 -7.78 32.91 -8.02
N ALA A 57 -7.22 31.71 -7.83
CA ALA A 57 -6.59 31.30 -6.59
C ALA A 57 -5.53 32.32 -6.16
N LEU A 58 -4.64 32.74 -7.07
CA LEU A 58 -3.62 33.75 -6.78
C LEU A 58 -4.25 35.08 -6.32
N ALA A 59 -5.29 35.57 -6.99
CA ALA A 59 -5.96 36.81 -6.59
C ALA A 59 -6.54 36.72 -5.17
N LEU A 60 -7.11 35.56 -4.82
CA LEU A 60 -7.64 35.29 -3.49
C LEU A 60 -6.52 35.12 -2.44
N TRP A 61 -5.39 34.49 -2.78
CA TRP A 61 -4.23 34.40 -1.90
C TRP A 61 -3.58 35.76 -1.65
N VAL A 62 -3.50 36.62 -2.66
CA VAL A 62 -3.08 38.02 -2.49
C VAL A 62 -4.00 38.71 -1.50
N LYS A 63 -5.33 38.58 -1.67
CA LYS A 63 -6.31 39.14 -0.72
C LYS A 63 -6.15 38.55 0.68
N ALA A 64 -5.91 37.24 0.81
CA ALA A 64 -5.70 36.58 2.10
C ALA A 64 -4.46 37.16 2.81
N THR A 65 -3.35 37.35 2.11
CA THR A 65 -2.14 37.97 2.67
C THR A 65 -2.31 39.45 3.05
N LEU A 66 -3.27 40.16 2.45
CA LEU A 66 -3.63 41.53 2.87
C LEU A 66 -4.55 41.55 4.11
N LEU A 67 -5.37 40.52 4.29
CA LEU A 67 -6.24 40.38 5.47
C LEU A 67 -5.48 39.87 6.69
N SER A 68 -4.41 39.09 6.49
CA SER A 68 -3.54 38.58 7.53
C SER A 68 -2.09 38.53 7.04
N GLU A 69 -1.38 39.64 7.25
CA GLU A 69 0.01 39.80 6.78
C GLU A 69 1.00 38.88 7.51
N GLU A 70 0.69 38.47 8.73
CA GLU A 70 1.57 37.64 9.58
C GLU A 70 1.33 36.14 9.42
N ASP A 71 0.48 35.70 8.49
CA ASP A 71 0.20 34.27 8.29
C ASP A 71 1.14 33.63 7.26
N PRO A 72 2.19 32.89 7.69
CA PRO A 72 3.16 32.27 6.77
C PRO A 72 2.52 31.24 5.83
N PHE A 73 1.42 30.60 6.23
CA PHE A 73 0.74 29.63 5.37
C PHE A 73 0.13 30.33 4.15
N ALA A 74 -0.56 31.46 4.32
CA ALA A 74 -1.13 32.20 3.20
C ALA A 74 -0.05 32.71 2.23
N TRP A 75 1.10 33.15 2.76
CA TRP A 75 2.24 33.56 1.94
C TRP A 75 2.86 32.39 1.16
N ASN A 76 2.99 31.21 1.78
CA ASN A 76 3.40 30.00 1.07
C ASN A 76 2.44 29.64 -0.05
N GLN A 77 1.12 29.63 0.20
CA GLN A 77 0.14 29.32 -0.84
C GLN A 77 0.16 30.33 -1.99
N ARG A 78 0.27 31.63 -1.67
CA ARG A 78 0.48 32.68 -2.67
C ARG A 78 1.73 32.41 -3.53
N ALA A 79 2.82 31.99 -2.90
CA ALA A 79 4.08 31.69 -3.58
C ALA A 79 3.97 30.47 -4.49
N TRP A 80 3.30 29.40 -4.05
CA TRP A 80 2.97 28.25 -4.89
C TRP A 80 2.13 28.63 -6.10
N SER A 81 1.15 29.53 -5.95
CA SER A 81 0.38 30.01 -7.09
C SER A 81 1.20 30.85 -8.07
N TYR A 82 2.13 31.67 -7.58
CA TYR A 82 3.09 32.33 -8.46
C TYR A 82 3.98 31.32 -9.21
N LEU A 83 4.47 30.29 -8.52
CA LEU A 83 5.30 29.24 -9.12
C LEU A 83 4.55 28.50 -10.24
N ALA A 84 3.30 28.07 -9.97
CA ALA A 84 2.45 27.38 -10.93
C ALA A 84 2.10 28.23 -12.17
N LEU A 85 2.15 29.56 -12.05
CA LEU A 85 1.97 30.50 -13.15
C LEU A 85 3.28 30.90 -13.84
N GLY A 86 4.41 30.30 -13.49
CA GLY A 86 5.73 30.62 -14.04
C GLY A 86 6.28 31.98 -13.61
N ARG A 87 5.73 32.59 -12.56
CA ARG A 87 6.12 33.91 -12.03
C ARG A 87 7.21 33.76 -10.96
N TYR A 88 8.37 33.23 -11.37
CA TYR A 88 9.43 32.79 -10.45
C TYR A 88 9.98 33.88 -9.52
N PRO A 89 10.24 35.13 -9.96
CA PRO A 89 10.72 36.17 -9.07
C PRO A 89 9.72 36.50 -7.93
N GLN A 90 8.42 36.57 -8.25
CA GLN A 90 7.37 36.82 -7.28
C GLN A 90 7.20 35.62 -6.33
N ALA A 91 7.31 34.39 -6.84
CA ALA A 91 7.28 33.18 -6.03
C ALA A 91 8.41 33.19 -4.98
N ARG A 92 9.65 33.48 -5.39
CA ARG A 92 10.79 33.60 -4.49
C ARG A 92 10.58 34.65 -3.41
N GLN A 93 10.11 35.84 -3.79
CA GLN A 93 9.87 36.91 -2.83
C GLN A 93 8.82 36.51 -1.78
N ALA A 94 7.74 35.86 -2.21
CA ALA A 94 6.68 35.41 -1.32
C ALA A 94 7.15 34.26 -0.39
N PHE A 95 7.91 33.28 -0.89
CA PHE A 95 8.50 32.24 -0.04
C PHE A 95 9.53 32.80 0.94
N GLN A 96 10.39 33.74 0.51
CA GLN A 96 11.34 34.40 1.41
C GLN A 96 10.62 35.15 2.52
N HIS A 97 9.51 35.82 2.20
CA HIS A 97 8.69 36.49 3.21
C HIS A 97 8.05 35.50 4.18
N ALA A 98 7.43 34.42 3.66
CA ALA A 98 6.86 33.36 4.48
C ALA A 98 7.91 32.74 5.42
N LEU A 99 9.12 32.49 4.92
CA LEU A 99 10.23 31.96 5.71
C LEU A 99 10.67 32.92 6.81
N ALA A 100 10.69 34.23 6.53
CA ALA A 100 11.12 35.26 7.48
C ALA A 100 10.13 35.44 8.65
N ILE A 101 8.83 35.30 8.39
CA ILE A 101 7.77 35.47 9.41
C ILE A 101 7.36 34.16 10.09
N SER A 102 7.72 33.01 9.53
CA SER A 102 7.29 31.71 10.04
C SER A 102 8.02 31.31 11.32
N THR A 103 7.25 31.05 12.37
CA THR A 103 7.71 30.39 13.60
C THR A 103 7.36 28.89 13.63
N VAL A 104 6.58 28.42 12.65
CA VAL A 104 6.12 27.04 12.56
C VAL A 104 7.04 26.25 11.62
N SER A 105 7.65 25.17 12.13
CA SER A 105 8.63 24.37 11.38
C SER A 105 8.10 23.91 10.01
N ALA A 106 6.84 23.46 9.95
CA ALA A 106 6.23 22.98 8.72
C ALA A 106 6.18 24.05 7.62
N PHE A 107 5.77 25.28 7.96
CA PHE A 107 5.68 26.36 6.99
C PHE A 107 7.05 26.92 6.61
N SER A 108 8.02 26.91 7.54
CA SER A 108 9.42 27.25 7.21
C SER A 108 10.06 26.21 6.28
N ALA A 109 9.77 24.92 6.50
CA ALA A 109 10.23 23.83 5.64
C ALA A 109 9.60 23.91 4.24
N GLU A 110 8.29 24.15 4.19
CA GLU A 110 7.57 24.38 2.93
C GLU A 110 8.12 25.57 2.15
N ALA A 111 8.41 26.69 2.82
CA ALA A 111 8.98 27.87 2.17
C ALA A 111 10.37 27.59 1.57
N ARG A 112 11.23 26.88 2.31
CA ARG A 112 12.55 26.43 1.82
C ARG A 112 12.42 25.52 0.61
N LEU A 113 11.49 24.56 0.67
CA LEU A 113 11.20 23.66 -0.44
C LEU A 113 10.73 24.44 -1.68
N GLY A 114 9.80 25.38 -1.48
CA GLY A 114 9.29 26.25 -2.54
C GLY A 114 10.38 27.08 -3.21
N LEU A 115 11.36 27.58 -2.44
CA LEU A 115 12.53 28.27 -3.00
C LEU A 115 13.41 27.35 -3.85
N ALA A 116 13.69 26.13 -3.39
CA ALA A 116 14.47 25.15 -4.16
C ALA A 116 13.74 24.73 -5.44
N MET A 117 12.42 24.56 -5.38
CA MET A 117 11.55 24.31 -6.53
C MET A 117 11.55 25.49 -7.51
N ALA A 118 11.53 26.73 -7.03
CA ALA A 118 11.62 27.91 -7.89
C ALA A 118 12.96 27.99 -8.64
N GLU A 119 14.07 27.62 -7.99
CA GLU A 119 15.38 27.52 -8.66
C GLU A 119 15.41 26.41 -9.72
N TRP A 120 14.74 25.28 -9.46
CA TRP A 120 14.62 24.18 -10.42
C TRP A 120 13.88 24.62 -11.69
N GLU A 121 12.71 25.22 -11.53
CA GLU A 121 11.87 25.63 -12.66
C GLU A 121 12.45 26.82 -13.44
N ASP A 122 13.08 27.79 -12.76
CA ASP A 122 13.61 29.00 -13.42
C ASP A 122 15.01 28.79 -14.01
N ALA A 123 15.93 28.21 -13.24
CA ALA A 123 17.36 28.16 -13.58
C ALA A 123 17.89 26.76 -13.93
N GLY A 124 17.06 25.72 -13.78
CA GLY A 124 17.38 24.35 -14.15
C GLY A 124 18.26 23.60 -13.14
N PRO A 125 18.67 22.36 -13.49
CA PRO A 125 19.19 21.39 -12.52
C PRO A 125 20.49 21.82 -11.83
N ARG A 126 21.33 22.61 -12.50
CA ARG A 126 22.63 23.02 -11.93
C ARG A 126 22.50 23.96 -10.74
N ARG A 127 21.61 24.95 -10.81
CA ARG A 127 21.39 25.88 -9.69
C ARG A 127 20.56 25.25 -8.59
N ALA A 128 19.56 24.47 -8.98
CA ALA A 128 18.70 23.78 -8.05
C ALA A 128 19.43 22.72 -7.21
N ALA A 129 20.47 22.07 -7.73
CA ALA A 129 21.30 21.12 -6.97
C ALA A 129 21.72 21.70 -5.61
N GLN A 130 22.31 22.90 -5.60
CA GLN A 130 22.74 23.55 -4.36
C GLN A 130 21.56 23.85 -3.44
N ALA A 131 20.45 24.38 -3.99
CA ALA A 131 19.27 24.73 -3.20
C ALA A 131 18.64 23.50 -2.53
N PHE A 132 18.61 22.35 -3.22
CA PHE A 132 18.14 21.09 -2.64
C PHE A 132 19.13 20.48 -1.65
N GLU A 133 20.44 20.54 -1.93
CA GLU A 133 21.49 20.11 -1.01
C GLU A 133 21.46 20.91 0.31
N ASP A 134 21.18 22.21 0.25
CA ASP A 134 21.12 23.10 1.42
C ASP A 134 19.95 22.76 2.37
N ILE A 135 18.86 22.20 1.84
CA ILE A 135 17.66 21.85 2.61
C ILE A 135 17.62 20.37 2.99
N PHE A 136 18.41 19.53 2.29
CA PHE A 136 18.39 18.09 2.43
C PHE A 136 18.57 17.61 3.86
N GLY A 137 17.59 16.87 4.37
CA GLY A 137 17.66 16.24 5.69
C GLY A 137 17.51 17.21 6.87
N ARG A 138 17.14 18.48 6.64
CA ARG A 138 16.73 19.39 7.71
C ARG A 138 15.42 18.96 8.36
N ASP A 139 14.51 18.43 7.56
CA ASP A 139 13.17 18.03 7.97
C ASP A 139 12.93 16.57 7.54
N ALA A 140 12.91 15.64 8.50
CA ALA A 140 12.81 14.19 8.22
C ALA A 140 11.59 13.82 7.34
N ILE A 141 10.49 14.56 7.49
CA ILE A 141 9.24 14.38 6.75
C ILE A 141 9.41 14.66 5.24
N LEU A 142 10.35 15.53 4.87
CA LEU A 142 10.61 15.89 3.46
C LEU A 142 11.73 15.06 2.83
N LEU A 143 12.45 14.26 3.62
CA LEU A 143 13.67 13.59 3.18
C LEU A 143 13.47 12.69 1.96
N SER A 144 12.36 11.95 1.90
CA SER A 144 12.04 11.10 0.75
C SER A 144 11.86 11.92 -0.53
N PHE A 145 11.08 12.99 -0.46
CA PHE A 145 10.84 13.91 -1.57
C PHE A 145 12.13 14.61 -2.02
N GLU A 146 12.90 15.15 -1.07
CA GLU A 146 14.16 15.85 -1.37
C GLU A 146 15.19 14.91 -2.00
N ALA A 147 15.28 13.66 -1.50
CA ALA A 147 16.12 12.63 -2.09
C ALA A 147 15.64 12.30 -3.52
N GLN A 148 14.34 12.14 -3.76
CA GLN A 148 13.82 11.96 -5.12
C GLN A 148 14.21 13.12 -6.03
N ARG A 149 14.04 14.38 -5.59
CA ARG A 149 14.41 15.57 -6.38
C ARG A 149 15.90 15.58 -6.68
N LEU A 150 16.77 15.37 -5.70
CA LEU A 150 18.22 15.26 -5.90
C LEU A 150 18.58 14.14 -6.87
N GLY A 151 17.86 13.02 -6.83
CA GLY A 151 17.96 11.94 -7.80
C GLY A 151 17.66 12.42 -9.23
N ASP A 152 16.52 13.10 -9.42
CA ASP A 152 16.11 13.68 -10.70
C ASP A 152 17.13 14.71 -11.21
N ILE A 153 17.62 15.59 -10.33
CA ILE A 153 18.66 16.58 -10.64
C ILE A 153 19.92 15.88 -11.18
N ASN A 154 20.40 14.88 -10.46
CA ASN A 154 21.62 14.17 -10.85
C ASN A 154 21.42 13.33 -12.12
N PHE A 155 20.23 12.81 -12.35
CA PHE A 155 19.87 12.12 -13.59
C PHE A 155 19.98 13.06 -14.80
N GLU A 156 19.39 14.26 -14.73
CA GLU A 156 19.46 15.28 -15.79
C GLU A 156 20.91 15.78 -16.03
N LEU A 157 21.70 15.87 -14.95
CA LEU A 157 23.12 16.18 -15.04
C LEU A 157 24.00 15.01 -15.52
N LYS A 158 23.39 13.86 -15.88
CA LYS A 158 24.05 12.62 -16.31
C LYS A 158 25.00 12.02 -15.26
N LYS A 159 24.81 12.37 -13.99
CA LYS A 159 25.55 11.82 -12.84
C LYS A 159 24.82 10.58 -12.30
N TYR A 160 24.73 9.54 -13.12
CA TYR A 160 23.90 8.36 -12.88
C TYR A 160 24.20 7.61 -11.56
N HIS A 161 25.46 7.54 -11.15
CA HIS A 161 25.81 6.91 -9.86
C HIS A 161 25.25 7.68 -8.66
N GLN A 162 25.28 9.01 -8.69
CA GLN A 162 24.71 9.86 -7.63
C GLN A 162 23.18 9.78 -7.66
N ALA A 163 22.58 9.80 -8.86
CA ALA A 163 21.14 9.63 -9.03
C ALA A 163 20.63 8.32 -8.39
N ASN A 164 21.34 7.20 -8.62
CA ASN A 164 20.99 5.90 -8.04
C ASN A 164 21.06 5.90 -6.51
N GLN A 165 22.04 6.60 -5.91
CA GLN A 165 22.14 6.70 -4.45
C GLN A 165 20.94 7.46 -3.87
N PHE A 166 20.58 8.59 -4.46
CA PHE A 166 19.46 9.40 -4.00
C PHE A 166 18.09 8.73 -4.22
N PHE A 167 17.85 8.10 -5.36
CA PHE A 167 16.61 7.33 -5.56
C PHE A 167 16.47 6.17 -4.58
N LYS A 168 17.55 5.43 -4.31
CA LYS A 168 17.53 4.39 -3.27
C LYS A 168 17.28 4.96 -1.89
N GLN A 169 17.86 6.12 -1.58
CA GLN A 169 17.62 6.79 -0.31
C GLN A 169 16.16 7.22 -0.16
N ALA A 170 15.54 7.74 -1.23
CA ALA A 170 14.11 8.06 -1.24
C ALA A 170 13.26 6.82 -0.92
N LEU A 171 13.56 5.69 -1.56
CA LEU A 171 12.83 4.42 -1.37
C LEU A 171 13.10 3.74 -0.02
N VAL A 172 14.27 3.99 0.60
CA VAL A 172 14.53 3.58 1.98
C VAL A 172 13.65 4.35 2.96
N GLN A 173 13.38 5.63 2.68
CA GLN A 173 12.49 6.44 3.50
C GLN A 173 11.02 6.10 3.22
N ASP A 174 10.59 6.10 1.95
CA ASP A 174 9.24 5.75 1.53
C ASP A 174 9.27 4.57 0.54
N PRO A 175 9.16 3.33 1.03
CA PRO A 175 9.16 2.13 0.16
C PRO A 175 7.97 2.04 -0.81
N LEU A 176 6.94 2.87 -0.61
CA LEU A 176 5.74 2.92 -1.45
C LEU A 176 5.75 4.13 -2.41
N LEU A 177 6.90 4.82 -2.54
CA LEU A 177 7.08 5.94 -3.47
C LEU A 177 7.17 5.42 -4.91
N LEU A 178 6.02 5.32 -5.56
CA LEU A 178 5.91 4.87 -6.96
C LEU A 178 6.78 5.71 -7.90
N GLU A 179 6.82 7.02 -7.72
CA GLU A 179 7.59 7.91 -8.59
C GLU A 179 9.09 7.68 -8.44
N GLY A 180 9.57 7.31 -7.26
CA GLY A 180 10.96 6.90 -7.02
C GLY A 180 11.32 5.63 -7.77
N GLU A 181 10.45 4.61 -7.71
CA GLU A 181 10.62 3.36 -8.46
C GLU A 181 10.58 3.57 -9.99
N VAL A 182 9.70 4.44 -10.48
CA VAL A 182 9.65 4.82 -11.91
C VAL A 182 10.98 5.41 -12.35
N GLN A 183 11.54 6.35 -11.58
CA GLN A 183 12.80 6.99 -11.93
C GLN A 183 13.99 6.04 -11.81
N LEU A 184 13.97 5.14 -10.82
CA LEU A 184 15.00 4.12 -10.67
C LEU A 184 15.02 3.14 -11.86
N GLY A 185 13.85 2.68 -12.33
CA GLY A 185 13.73 1.84 -13.52
C GLY A 185 14.27 2.52 -14.78
N LYS A 186 13.90 3.79 -15.02
CA LYS A 186 14.42 4.59 -16.13
C LYS A 186 15.93 4.80 -16.04
N LEU A 187 16.46 5.04 -14.85
CA LEU A 187 17.89 5.16 -14.60
C LEU A 187 18.64 3.87 -14.94
N TYR A 188 18.11 2.72 -14.54
CA TYR A 188 18.71 1.43 -14.86
C TYR A 188 18.70 1.13 -16.36
N GLU A 189 17.63 1.47 -17.09
CA GLU A 189 17.64 1.40 -18.55
C GLU A 189 18.75 2.27 -19.17
N LYS A 190 18.93 3.51 -18.69
CA LYS A 190 20.00 4.39 -19.17
C LYS A 190 21.40 3.86 -18.87
N MET A 191 21.56 3.12 -17.79
CA MET A 191 22.83 2.46 -17.42
C MET A 191 23.03 1.11 -18.11
N GLY A 192 22.04 0.59 -18.86
CA GLY A 192 22.08 -0.74 -19.47
C GLY A 192 21.91 -1.90 -18.48
N LEU A 193 21.37 -1.63 -17.28
CA LEU A 193 21.13 -2.60 -16.21
C LEU A 193 19.71 -3.18 -16.31
N PHE A 194 19.43 -3.94 -17.37
CA PHE A 194 18.08 -4.36 -17.73
C PHE A 194 17.41 -5.26 -16.68
N GLU A 195 18.15 -6.15 -16.01
CA GLU A 195 17.58 -6.95 -14.92
C GLU A 195 17.11 -6.09 -13.75
N SER A 196 17.87 -5.06 -13.37
CA SER A 196 17.47 -4.13 -12.31
C SER A 196 16.32 -3.22 -12.74
N ALA A 197 16.29 -2.80 -14.00
CA ALA A 197 15.16 -2.05 -14.57
C ALA A 197 13.87 -2.88 -14.54
N TRP A 198 13.96 -4.15 -14.95
CA TRP A 198 12.84 -5.08 -14.91
C TRP A 198 12.33 -5.27 -13.48
N GLN A 199 13.22 -5.41 -12.49
CA GLN A 199 12.81 -5.52 -11.09
C GLN A 199 12.06 -4.28 -10.58
N ALA A 200 12.53 -3.07 -10.91
CA ALA A 200 11.82 -1.83 -10.55
C ALA A 200 10.42 -1.76 -11.19
N TYR A 201 10.32 -2.10 -12.49
CA TYR A 201 9.03 -2.14 -13.19
C TYR A 201 8.12 -3.26 -12.69
N TRP A 202 8.70 -4.36 -12.20
CA TRP A 202 7.95 -5.45 -11.59
C TRP A 202 7.35 -5.00 -10.27
N THR A 203 8.10 -4.28 -9.44
CA THR A 203 7.58 -3.68 -8.19
C THR A 203 6.37 -2.78 -8.49
N LEU A 204 6.47 -1.90 -9.50
CA LEU A 204 5.37 -1.02 -9.90
C LEU A 204 4.13 -1.81 -10.37
N TRP A 205 4.33 -2.81 -11.22
CA TRP A 205 3.22 -3.65 -11.69
C TRP A 205 2.62 -4.51 -10.57
N ASN A 206 3.44 -4.96 -9.62
CA ASN A 206 2.97 -5.71 -8.47
C ASN A 206 2.12 -4.85 -7.52
N LEU A 207 2.43 -3.55 -7.40
CA LEU A 207 1.66 -2.59 -6.61
C LEU A 207 0.36 -2.15 -7.31
N ASP A 208 0.37 -2.03 -8.65
CA ASP A 208 -0.84 -1.70 -9.44
C ASP A 208 -0.96 -2.63 -10.66
N PRO A 209 -1.45 -3.88 -10.48
CA PRO A 209 -1.54 -4.87 -11.55
C PRO A 209 -2.43 -4.45 -12.73
N GLY A 210 -3.39 -3.55 -12.47
CA GLY A 210 -4.30 -3.00 -13.48
C GLY A 210 -3.66 -1.92 -14.36
N ASP A 211 -2.42 -1.52 -14.11
CA ASP A 211 -1.71 -0.54 -14.92
C ASP A 211 -0.96 -1.17 -16.10
N SER A 212 -1.57 -1.10 -17.28
CA SER A 212 -0.95 -1.58 -18.52
C SER A 212 0.37 -0.87 -18.88
N LEU A 213 0.66 0.30 -18.31
CA LEU A 213 1.90 1.03 -18.57
C LEU A 213 3.10 0.26 -18.00
N TYR A 214 2.99 -0.23 -16.77
CA TYR A 214 4.08 -0.96 -16.11
C TYR A 214 4.33 -2.30 -16.79
N GLN A 215 3.28 -2.99 -17.23
CA GLN A 215 3.39 -4.20 -18.07
C GLN A 215 4.15 -3.93 -19.37
N LYS A 216 3.85 -2.82 -20.05
CA LYS A 216 4.56 -2.44 -21.30
C LYS A 216 6.04 -2.16 -21.05
N TRP A 217 6.39 -1.56 -19.92
CA TRP A 217 7.79 -1.29 -19.57
C TRP A 217 8.54 -2.58 -19.23
N LEU A 218 7.91 -3.49 -18.49
CA LEU A 218 8.43 -4.84 -18.23
C LEU A 218 8.76 -5.58 -19.53
N HIS A 219 7.77 -5.74 -20.41
CA HIS A 219 7.96 -6.45 -21.68
C HIS A 219 9.03 -5.81 -22.57
N ARG A 220 9.14 -4.47 -22.56
CA ARG A 220 10.16 -3.77 -23.34
C ARG A 220 11.59 -4.13 -22.91
N VAL A 221 11.82 -4.30 -21.60
CA VAL A 221 13.16 -4.60 -21.09
C VAL A 221 13.45 -6.10 -21.08
N GLU A 222 12.42 -6.96 -21.11
CA GLU A 222 12.56 -8.42 -21.13
C GLU A 222 13.45 -8.94 -22.26
N ASP A 223 13.29 -8.41 -23.47
CA ASP A 223 14.07 -8.82 -24.64
C ASP A 223 15.58 -8.57 -24.49
N GLN A 224 15.97 -7.68 -23.58
CA GLN A 224 17.37 -7.30 -23.35
C GLN A 224 17.99 -8.01 -22.13
N MET A 225 17.19 -8.76 -21.37
CA MET A 225 17.65 -9.48 -20.19
C MET A 225 18.32 -10.80 -20.55
N ARG A 226 19.26 -11.24 -19.69
CA ARG A 226 19.83 -12.59 -19.79
C ARG A 226 19.10 -13.61 -18.92
N LYS A 227 18.58 -13.15 -17.77
CA LYS A 227 17.87 -14.01 -16.80
C LYS A 227 16.39 -14.07 -17.14
N LYS A 228 15.73 -15.17 -16.75
CA LYS A 228 14.29 -15.29 -16.90
C LYS A 228 13.58 -14.41 -15.86
N PRO A 229 12.45 -13.77 -16.23
CA PRO A 229 11.61 -12.98 -15.32
C PRO A 229 11.36 -13.65 -13.95
N GLN A 230 10.97 -14.92 -13.95
CA GLN A 230 10.67 -15.70 -12.75
C GLN A 230 11.83 -15.79 -11.73
N ASP A 231 13.08 -15.66 -12.19
CA ASP A 231 14.28 -15.76 -11.34
C ASP A 231 14.64 -14.40 -10.71
N LEU A 232 14.04 -13.31 -11.20
CA LEU A 232 14.27 -11.93 -10.75
C LEU A 232 13.22 -11.47 -9.74
N ILE A 233 12.07 -12.14 -9.67
CA ILE A 233 11.02 -11.84 -8.71
C ILE A 233 11.54 -12.10 -7.28
N PRO A 234 11.48 -11.11 -6.36
CA PRO A 234 12.03 -11.21 -5.01
C PRO A 234 11.16 -12.07 -4.06
N TRP A 235 10.58 -13.15 -4.57
CA TRP A 235 9.83 -14.09 -3.75
C TRP A 235 10.76 -14.86 -2.82
N ARG A 236 10.26 -15.16 -1.62
CA ARG A 236 10.99 -15.99 -0.67
C ARG A 236 11.08 -17.42 -1.20
N ARG A 237 12.30 -17.97 -1.25
CA ARG A 237 12.55 -19.35 -1.69
C ARG A 237 13.04 -20.22 -0.54
N ILE A 238 12.49 -21.43 -0.45
CA ILE A 238 12.82 -22.41 0.58
C ILE A 238 13.35 -23.66 -0.12
N GLY A 239 14.63 -23.96 0.11
CA GLY A 239 15.29 -25.10 -0.51
C GLY A 239 14.75 -26.44 0.00
N TRP A 240 14.47 -26.53 1.30
CA TRP A 240 14.15 -27.75 2.03
C TRP A 240 13.20 -27.48 3.22
N PRO A 241 12.36 -28.43 3.68
CA PRO A 241 11.52 -28.25 4.86
C PRO A 241 12.30 -27.77 6.08
N LEU A 242 11.78 -26.73 6.73
CA LEU A 242 12.26 -26.11 7.95
C LEU A 242 11.85 -26.93 9.18
N LEU A 243 10.65 -27.52 9.17
CA LEU A 243 10.15 -28.34 10.26
C LEU A 243 10.69 -29.78 10.13
N THR A 244 11.72 -30.09 10.92
CA THR A 244 12.36 -31.41 10.93
C THR A 244 11.77 -32.36 11.96
N THR A 245 11.13 -31.83 13.00
CA THR A 245 10.46 -32.59 14.06
C THR A 245 8.96 -32.32 14.03
N PRO A 246 8.10 -33.36 14.00
CA PRO A 246 6.67 -33.17 14.04
C PRO A 246 6.23 -32.43 15.31
N GLN A 247 5.36 -31.44 15.13
CA GLN A 247 4.79 -30.64 16.21
C GLN A 247 3.27 -30.81 16.21
N PRO A 248 2.69 -31.56 17.18
CA PRO A 248 1.25 -31.74 17.25
C PRO A 248 0.52 -30.41 17.43
N SER A 249 -0.56 -30.24 16.65
CA SER A 249 -1.44 -29.09 16.73
C SER A 249 -2.19 -29.02 18.06
N ALA A 250 -2.39 -27.81 18.59
CA ALA A 250 -3.29 -27.63 19.72
C ALA A 250 -4.75 -27.85 19.28
N PRO A 251 -5.59 -28.52 20.10
CA PRO A 251 -7.00 -28.73 19.76
C PRO A 251 -7.72 -27.41 19.49
N SER A 252 -8.21 -27.24 18.26
CA SER A 252 -8.87 -26.02 17.84
C SER A 252 -9.71 -26.25 16.58
N PRO A 253 -10.60 -25.32 16.19
CA PRO A 253 -11.36 -25.45 14.96
C PRO A 253 -10.47 -25.55 13.73
N LEU A 254 -10.87 -26.38 12.77
CA LEU A 254 -10.20 -26.50 11.49
C LEU A 254 -10.54 -25.30 10.59
N LEU A 255 -9.53 -24.72 9.96
CA LEU A 255 -9.61 -23.67 8.97
C LEU A 255 -9.31 -24.24 7.58
N ARG A 256 -9.80 -23.52 6.56
CA ARG A 256 -9.47 -23.76 5.16
C ARG A 256 -9.09 -22.42 4.59
N VAL A 257 -7.82 -22.23 4.28
CA VAL A 257 -7.23 -20.95 3.89
C VAL A 257 -6.84 -21.04 2.42
N LEU A 258 -7.45 -20.22 1.59
CA LEU A 258 -7.03 -20.02 0.21
C LEU A 258 -5.61 -19.44 0.19
N LEU A 259 -4.72 -20.09 -0.57
CA LEU A 259 -3.36 -19.59 -0.81
C LEU A 259 -3.27 -18.93 -2.19
N PHE A 260 -2.35 -17.99 -2.33
CA PHE A 260 -2.08 -17.25 -3.56
C PHE A 260 -3.29 -16.45 -4.05
N SER A 261 -3.89 -15.67 -3.16
CA SER A 261 -4.94 -14.72 -3.51
C SER A 261 -4.40 -13.32 -3.79
N ASP A 262 -5.14 -12.57 -4.61
CA ASP A 262 -4.89 -11.14 -4.82
C ASP A 262 -5.33 -10.31 -3.58
N PRO A 263 -5.08 -9.00 -3.53
CA PRO A 263 -5.47 -8.14 -2.41
C PRO A 263 -6.99 -8.02 -2.21
N HIS A 264 -7.80 -8.45 -3.18
CA HIS A 264 -9.27 -8.50 -3.10
C HIS A 264 -9.79 -9.88 -2.63
N GLY A 265 -8.89 -10.84 -2.37
CA GLY A 265 -9.23 -12.19 -1.95
C GLY A 265 -9.67 -13.10 -3.10
N THR A 266 -9.39 -12.71 -4.35
CA THR A 266 -9.66 -13.54 -5.53
C THR A 266 -8.57 -14.59 -5.68
N PRO A 267 -8.91 -15.87 -5.90
CA PRO A 267 -7.90 -16.91 -6.09
C PRO A 267 -7.11 -16.71 -7.39
N THR A 268 -5.78 -16.85 -7.32
CA THR A 268 -4.94 -16.94 -8.51
C THR A 268 -4.59 -18.39 -8.80
N ALA A 269 -4.84 -18.84 -10.03
CA ALA A 269 -4.54 -20.22 -10.40
C ALA A 269 -3.03 -20.49 -10.41
N VAL A 270 -2.63 -21.56 -9.73
CA VAL A 270 -1.30 -22.17 -9.76
C VAL A 270 -1.26 -23.18 -10.91
N ARG A 271 -0.35 -22.97 -11.86
CA ARG A 271 -0.15 -23.88 -13.00
C ARG A 271 0.83 -24.99 -12.67
N GLU A 272 1.78 -24.72 -11.79
CA GLU A 272 2.81 -25.68 -11.39
C GLU A 272 3.28 -25.36 -9.97
N ALA A 273 3.53 -26.40 -9.20
CA ALA A 273 4.16 -26.33 -7.89
C ALA A 273 4.98 -27.59 -7.64
N PHE A 274 6.07 -27.45 -6.90
CA PHE A 274 6.77 -28.59 -6.32
C PHE A 274 6.43 -28.70 -4.85
N PHE A 275 6.48 -29.91 -4.31
CA PHE A 275 6.31 -30.10 -2.88
C PHE A 275 7.25 -31.13 -2.27
N ILE A 276 7.52 -30.98 -0.98
CA ILE A 276 8.31 -31.89 -0.16
C ILE A 276 7.59 -32.04 1.18
N SER A 277 7.37 -33.28 1.64
CA SER A 277 6.94 -33.55 3.02
C SER A 277 8.09 -34.19 3.80
N PRO A 278 8.38 -33.77 5.05
CA PRO A 278 9.36 -34.42 5.91
C PRO A 278 8.89 -35.76 6.47
N SER A 279 7.63 -36.15 6.22
CA SER A 279 7.06 -37.47 6.52
C SER A 279 6.56 -38.17 5.25
N ASP A 280 6.33 -39.48 5.35
CA ASP A 280 5.56 -40.19 4.31
C ASP A 280 4.17 -39.54 4.23
N PHE A 281 3.56 -39.55 3.05
CA PHE A 281 2.31 -38.84 2.80
C PHE A 281 1.37 -39.64 1.91
N ARG A 282 0.07 -39.32 1.96
CA ARG A 282 -0.94 -39.87 1.06
C ARG A 282 -1.41 -38.79 0.09
N LEU A 283 -1.58 -39.17 -1.17
CA LEU A 283 -2.43 -38.43 -2.10
C LEU A 283 -3.84 -38.97 -1.96
N VAL A 284 -4.78 -38.10 -1.61
CA VAL A 284 -6.17 -38.45 -1.38
C VAL A 284 -7.04 -37.71 -2.40
N ASP A 285 -7.57 -38.44 -3.37
CA ASP A 285 -8.54 -37.92 -4.33
C ASP A 285 -9.93 -37.85 -3.67
N GLU A 286 -10.67 -36.78 -3.92
CA GLU A 286 -11.97 -36.54 -3.30
C GLU A 286 -12.99 -37.67 -3.57
N LYS A 287 -12.90 -38.33 -4.73
CA LYS A 287 -13.81 -39.44 -5.08
C LYS A 287 -13.23 -40.81 -4.81
N LEU A 288 -11.93 -41.01 -5.07
CA LEU A 288 -11.30 -42.33 -5.00
C LEU A 288 -10.64 -42.63 -3.64
N GLY A 289 -10.51 -41.63 -2.77
CA GLY A 289 -9.79 -41.76 -1.51
C GLY A 289 -8.28 -41.83 -1.73
N SER A 290 -7.57 -42.63 -0.92
CA SER A 290 -6.11 -42.74 -0.99
C SER A 290 -5.67 -43.43 -2.28
N VAL A 291 -5.00 -42.70 -3.17
CA VAL A 291 -4.57 -43.20 -4.50
C VAL A 291 -3.07 -43.49 -4.59
N VAL A 292 -2.23 -42.72 -3.90
CA VAL A 292 -0.76 -42.87 -3.92
C VAL A 292 -0.21 -42.65 -2.52
N VAL A 293 0.82 -43.42 -2.15
CA VAL A 293 1.62 -43.20 -0.94
C VAL A 293 3.01 -42.74 -1.34
N GLY A 294 3.35 -41.50 -0.99
CA GLY A 294 4.66 -40.91 -1.25
C GLY A 294 5.60 -41.04 -0.06
N LYS A 295 6.90 -40.99 -0.35
CA LYS A 295 7.96 -41.11 0.66
C LYS A 295 8.41 -39.76 1.19
N LYS A 296 8.75 -39.70 2.48
CA LYS A 296 9.33 -38.50 3.09
C LYS A 296 10.56 -38.00 2.34
N ASN A 297 10.81 -36.70 2.42
CA ASN A 297 12.01 -36.05 1.90
C ASN A 297 12.25 -36.29 0.40
N SER A 298 11.18 -36.58 -0.35
CA SER A 298 11.22 -36.66 -1.80
C SER A 298 10.50 -35.45 -2.39
N GLN A 299 11.06 -34.88 -3.46
CA GLN A 299 10.46 -33.73 -4.13
C GLN A 299 9.52 -34.21 -5.23
N TRP A 300 8.27 -33.80 -5.16
CA TRP A 300 7.23 -34.13 -6.13
C TRP A 300 6.79 -32.89 -6.87
N GLN A 301 6.16 -33.07 -8.02
CA GLN A 301 5.66 -32.00 -8.86
C GLN A 301 4.16 -32.17 -9.06
N VAL A 302 3.44 -31.06 -8.97
CA VAL A 302 2.04 -30.96 -9.38
C VAL A 302 1.97 -29.97 -10.52
N ARG A 303 1.40 -30.37 -11.66
CA ARG A 303 1.33 -29.55 -12.86
C ARG A 303 -0.05 -29.63 -13.51
N PHE A 304 -0.56 -28.49 -13.95
CA PHE A 304 -1.73 -28.42 -14.80
C PHE A 304 -1.33 -28.61 -16.26
N ASN A 305 -2.00 -29.54 -16.93
CA ASN A 305 -1.89 -29.76 -18.36
C ASN A 305 -3.10 -29.10 -19.07
N PRO A 306 -2.90 -27.96 -19.76
CA PRO A 306 -4.00 -27.21 -20.36
C PRO A 306 -4.65 -27.94 -21.54
N ASP A 307 -3.88 -28.78 -22.26
CA ASP A 307 -4.37 -29.47 -23.47
C ASP A 307 -5.46 -30.49 -23.13
N PHE A 308 -5.34 -31.16 -21.98
CA PHE A 308 -6.29 -32.18 -21.52
C PHE A 308 -7.16 -31.73 -20.35
N GLN A 309 -6.90 -30.53 -19.81
CA GLN A 309 -7.48 -29.99 -18.58
C GLN A 309 -7.43 -31.02 -17.43
N VAL A 310 -6.23 -31.57 -17.19
CA VAL A 310 -5.96 -32.51 -16.09
C VAL A 310 -4.81 -32.02 -15.23
N TYR A 311 -4.81 -32.46 -13.99
CA TYR A 311 -3.73 -32.25 -13.04
C TYR A 311 -2.87 -33.49 -13.00
N GLU A 312 -1.57 -33.32 -13.17
CA GLU A 312 -0.58 -34.38 -13.17
C GLU A 312 0.27 -34.27 -11.91
N VAL A 313 0.41 -35.38 -11.19
CA VAL A 313 1.31 -35.51 -10.05
C VAL A 313 2.46 -36.44 -10.43
N ARG A 314 3.68 -35.93 -10.33
CA ARG A 314 4.90 -36.61 -10.75
C ARG A 314 5.86 -36.79 -9.59
N SER A 315 6.56 -37.93 -9.57
CA SER A 315 7.58 -38.23 -8.56
C SER A 315 8.88 -37.45 -8.79
N ASN A 316 9.85 -37.62 -7.90
CA ASN A 316 11.18 -37.00 -7.98
C ASN A 316 11.99 -37.41 -9.22
N GLN A 317 11.62 -38.52 -9.87
CA GLN A 317 12.22 -38.98 -11.13
C GLN A 317 11.49 -38.41 -12.37
N GLY A 318 10.43 -37.62 -12.17
CA GLY A 318 9.60 -37.06 -13.26
C GLY A 318 8.57 -38.02 -13.84
N GLN A 319 8.44 -39.24 -13.28
CA GLN A 319 7.43 -40.22 -13.65
C GLN A 319 6.04 -39.74 -13.24
N LEU A 320 5.05 -39.91 -14.12
CA LEU A 320 3.65 -39.63 -13.82
C LEU A 320 3.10 -40.71 -12.89
N GLU A 321 2.73 -40.32 -11.67
CA GLU A 321 2.23 -41.22 -10.62
C GLU A 321 0.70 -41.14 -10.50
N TYR A 322 0.13 -39.97 -10.76
CA TYR A 322 -1.31 -39.78 -10.71
C TYR A 322 -1.77 -38.67 -11.67
N SER A 323 -2.99 -38.81 -12.19
CA SER A 323 -3.65 -37.77 -12.96
C SER A 323 -5.13 -37.71 -12.63
N THR A 324 -5.67 -36.52 -12.43
CA THR A 324 -7.08 -36.32 -12.05
C THR A 324 -7.66 -35.03 -12.60
N ARG A 325 -9.00 -34.97 -12.62
CA ARG A 325 -9.80 -33.74 -12.81
C ARG A 325 -10.58 -33.36 -11.55
N GLN A 326 -10.44 -34.13 -10.48
CA GLN A 326 -11.10 -33.90 -9.21
C GLN A 326 -10.17 -33.17 -8.25
N PRO A 327 -10.71 -32.53 -7.21
CA PRO A 327 -9.90 -32.10 -6.07
C PRO A 327 -9.13 -33.28 -5.47
N PHE A 328 -7.91 -33.01 -5.04
CA PHE A 328 -7.09 -33.98 -4.31
C PHE A 328 -6.25 -33.29 -3.24
N ARG A 329 -5.79 -34.07 -2.26
CA ARG A 329 -5.08 -33.57 -1.08
C ARG A 329 -3.76 -34.28 -0.88
N ILE A 330 -2.80 -33.57 -0.32
CA ILE A 330 -1.53 -34.09 0.19
C ILE A 330 -1.63 -34.14 1.71
N GLU A 331 -1.74 -35.36 2.24
CA GLU A 331 -1.91 -35.60 3.68
C GLU A 331 -0.64 -36.24 4.25
N PRO A 332 0.12 -35.53 5.12
CA PRO A 332 1.20 -36.14 5.89
C PRO A 332 0.67 -37.29 6.74
N ILE A 333 1.33 -38.46 6.70
CA ILE A 333 0.94 -39.62 7.51
C ILE A 333 1.30 -39.41 8.99
N THR A 334 2.40 -38.70 9.26
CA THR A 334 2.82 -38.36 10.62
C THR A 334 2.11 -37.09 11.09
N PRO A 335 1.27 -37.15 12.14
CA PRO A 335 0.60 -35.96 12.66
C PRO A 335 1.59 -34.89 13.11
N GLY A 336 1.30 -33.62 12.82
CA GLY A 336 2.17 -32.49 13.13
C GLY A 336 3.39 -32.33 12.21
N SER A 337 3.48 -33.11 11.14
CA SER A 337 4.45 -32.90 10.05
C SER A 337 4.00 -31.75 9.13
N SER A 338 4.87 -31.29 8.24
CA SER A 338 4.59 -30.20 7.30
C SER A 338 4.52 -30.65 5.84
N VAL A 339 4.08 -29.74 4.97
CA VAL A 339 4.24 -29.81 3.52
C VAL A 339 4.86 -28.49 3.07
N LEU A 340 6.05 -28.56 2.48
CA LEU A 340 6.67 -27.44 1.79
C LEU A 340 6.16 -27.41 0.35
N LEU A 341 5.49 -26.34 -0.04
CA LEU A 341 5.20 -25.95 -1.41
C LEU A 341 6.27 -24.96 -1.90
N LYS A 342 6.86 -25.22 -3.06
CA LYS A 342 7.96 -24.40 -3.59
C LYS A 342 7.91 -24.25 -5.12
N SER A 343 8.60 -23.23 -5.62
CA SER A 343 8.72 -22.96 -7.05
C SER A 343 7.35 -22.83 -7.73
N ILE A 344 6.48 -22.04 -7.11
CA ILE A 344 5.11 -21.81 -7.53
C ILE A 344 5.10 -21.02 -8.85
N VAL A 345 4.34 -21.51 -9.83
CA VAL A 345 4.09 -20.82 -11.10
C VAL A 345 2.65 -20.37 -11.13
N LEU A 346 2.44 -19.06 -10.97
CA LEU A 346 1.13 -18.42 -11.01
C LEU A 346 0.72 -18.11 -12.44
N SER A 347 -0.59 -18.22 -12.72
CA SER A 347 -1.19 -17.77 -13.98
C SER A 347 -1.07 -16.25 -14.16
N VAL A 348 -1.27 -15.47 -13.10
CA VAL A 348 -1.07 -14.03 -13.05
C VAL A 348 -0.28 -13.68 -11.77
N PRO A 349 1.04 -13.40 -11.87
CA PRO A 349 1.88 -13.24 -10.68
C PRO A 349 1.78 -11.85 -10.01
N ALA A 350 1.20 -10.84 -10.67
CA ALA A 350 1.16 -9.49 -10.14
C ALA A 350 0.11 -9.32 -9.03
N GLY A 351 0.51 -8.67 -7.95
CA GLY A 351 -0.34 -8.43 -6.77
C GLY A 351 -0.44 -9.64 -5.84
N VAL A 352 0.28 -10.73 -6.11
CA VAL A 352 0.17 -11.99 -5.38
C VAL A 352 1.54 -12.42 -4.86
N ASP A 353 1.61 -12.83 -3.59
CA ASP A 353 2.81 -13.43 -3.01
C ASP A 353 2.95 -14.90 -3.46
N GLY A 354 3.70 -15.12 -4.54
CA GLY A 354 4.10 -16.43 -5.06
C GLY A 354 5.30 -17.07 -4.34
N GLY A 355 5.67 -16.57 -3.16
CA GLY A 355 6.69 -17.16 -2.31
C GLY A 355 6.40 -18.61 -1.93
N ASP A 356 7.48 -19.34 -1.69
CA ASP A 356 7.41 -20.73 -1.21
C ASP A 356 6.79 -20.75 0.20
N ARG A 357 6.00 -21.79 0.50
CA ARG A 357 5.20 -21.92 1.73
C ARG A 357 5.39 -23.25 2.38
N GLU A 358 5.77 -23.25 3.65
CA GLU A 358 5.74 -24.47 4.46
C GLU A 358 4.52 -24.45 5.39
N LEU A 359 3.70 -25.47 5.29
CA LEU A 359 2.36 -25.53 5.87
C LEU A 359 2.28 -26.71 6.83
N ARG A 360 1.70 -26.53 8.02
CA ARG A 360 1.46 -27.65 8.97
C ARG A 360 0.19 -28.45 8.65
N GLY A 361 -0.63 -27.93 7.74
CA GLY A 361 -1.91 -28.49 7.37
C GLY A 361 -1.83 -29.54 6.26
N VAL A 362 -3.01 -29.97 5.85
CA VAL A 362 -3.23 -30.74 4.63
C VAL A 362 -3.34 -29.76 3.47
N VAL A 363 -2.59 -30.00 2.39
CA VAL A 363 -2.66 -29.16 1.19
C VAL A 363 -3.62 -29.76 0.19
N GLU A 364 -4.69 -29.04 -0.12
CA GLU A 364 -5.66 -29.40 -1.14
C GLU A 364 -5.42 -28.61 -2.44
N PHE A 365 -5.46 -29.32 -3.57
CA PHE A 365 -5.50 -28.73 -4.90
C PHE A 365 -6.91 -28.91 -5.47
N ARG A 366 -7.51 -27.80 -5.89
CA ARG A 366 -8.84 -27.77 -6.50
C ARG A 366 -8.75 -27.33 -7.96
N PRO A 367 -9.53 -27.96 -8.86
CA PRO A 367 -9.55 -27.58 -10.26
C PRO A 367 -9.95 -26.12 -10.51
N HIS A 368 -9.28 -25.45 -11.44
CA HIS A 368 -9.61 -24.13 -11.98
C HIS A 368 -9.36 -24.07 -13.49
N GLN A 369 -10.00 -23.13 -14.19
CA GLN A 369 -9.91 -23.02 -15.67
C GLN A 369 -8.47 -22.84 -16.17
N ASP A 370 -7.68 -22.03 -15.44
CA ASP A 370 -6.29 -21.69 -15.80
C ASP A 370 -5.20 -22.39 -14.98
N GLY A 371 -5.57 -23.39 -14.17
CA GLY A 371 -4.66 -24.09 -13.28
C GLY A 371 -5.36 -24.71 -12.08
N MET A 372 -4.78 -24.57 -10.89
CA MET A 372 -5.27 -25.11 -9.63
C MET A 372 -5.41 -24.02 -8.59
N ILE A 373 -6.45 -24.08 -7.79
CA ILE A 373 -6.57 -23.33 -6.55
C ILE A 373 -5.95 -24.17 -5.43
N VAL A 374 -5.14 -23.55 -4.59
CA VAL A 374 -4.47 -24.24 -3.47
C VAL A 374 -5.12 -23.80 -2.17
N VAL A 375 -5.50 -24.76 -1.33
CA VAL A 375 -6.14 -24.52 -0.03
C VAL A 375 -5.34 -25.25 1.05
N ASP A 376 -4.97 -24.52 2.11
CA ASP A 376 -4.39 -25.08 3.32
C ASP A 376 -5.48 -25.40 4.34
N GLU A 377 -5.61 -26.68 4.70
CA GLU A 377 -6.51 -27.16 5.74
C GLU A 377 -5.72 -27.32 7.05
N ILE A 378 -5.88 -26.35 7.96
CA ILE A 378 -4.99 -26.14 9.12
C ILE A 378 -5.79 -25.84 10.39
N TYR A 379 -5.28 -26.25 11.55
CA TYR A 379 -5.86 -25.89 12.83
C TYR A 379 -5.66 -24.40 13.16
N LEU A 380 -6.68 -23.76 13.75
CA LEU A 380 -6.65 -22.34 14.10
C LEU A 380 -5.39 -21.93 14.88
N GLU A 381 -4.98 -22.69 15.88
CA GLU A 381 -3.82 -22.32 16.70
C GLU A 381 -2.49 -22.44 15.94
N ASP A 382 -2.39 -23.32 14.94
CA ASP A 382 -1.20 -23.41 14.07
C ASP A 382 -1.17 -22.28 13.02
N TYR A 383 -2.34 -21.91 12.50
CA TYR A 383 -2.49 -20.76 11.61
C TYR A 383 -2.03 -19.46 12.29
N LEU A 384 -2.39 -19.28 13.57
CA LEU A 384 -2.03 -18.09 14.34
C LEU A 384 -0.52 -17.94 14.55
N LEU A 385 0.26 -19.02 14.54
CA LEU A 385 1.73 -18.93 14.67
C LEU A 385 2.33 -18.05 13.56
N GLY A 386 1.88 -18.25 12.32
CA GLY A 386 2.30 -17.42 11.18
C GLY A 386 1.62 -16.06 11.16
N ALA A 387 0.28 -16.03 11.32
CA ALA A 387 -0.50 -14.80 11.17
C ALA A 387 -0.16 -13.74 12.25
N VAL A 388 0.13 -14.16 13.49
CA VAL A 388 0.53 -13.25 14.57
C VAL A 388 1.93 -12.68 14.33
N SER A 389 2.85 -13.48 13.81
CA SER A 389 4.22 -13.05 13.51
C SER A 389 4.32 -12.11 12.31
N HIS A 390 3.36 -12.13 11.40
CA HIS A 390 3.38 -11.29 10.20
C HIS A 390 3.45 -9.78 10.51
N GLY A 391 4.29 -9.05 9.76
CA GLY A 391 4.30 -7.58 9.72
C GLY A 391 4.94 -6.88 10.90
N TRP A 392 5.41 -7.60 11.93
CA TRP A 392 6.06 -7.01 13.11
C TRP A 392 7.51 -7.48 13.22
N ALA A 393 8.40 -6.60 13.70
CA ALA A 393 9.77 -6.99 14.01
C ALA A 393 9.78 -8.14 15.03
N SER A 394 10.63 -9.13 14.80
CA SER A 394 10.69 -10.34 15.65
C SER A 394 10.98 -10.05 17.13
N GLN A 395 11.58 -8.89 17.42
CA GLN A 395 11.92 -8.39 18.76
C GLN A 395 10.87 -7.43 19.34
N GLY A 396 9.68 -7.31 18.74
CA GLY A 396 8.60 -6.48 19.28
C GLY A 396 8.17 -6.92 20.69
N PRO A 397 7.51 -6.06 21.48
CA PRO A 397 7.19 -6.34 22.87
C PRO A 397 6.31 -7.60 23.01
N PRO A 398 6.65 -8.56 23.89
CA PRO A 398 5.89 -9.80 24.03
C PRO A 398 4.39 -9.60 24.29
N GLU A 399 4.02 -8.62 25.12
CA GLU A 399 2.60 -8.35 25.43
C GLU A 399 1.82 -7.79 24.25
N ALA A 400 2.48 -7.09 23.32
CA ALA A 400 1.84 -6.66 22.09
C ALA A 400 1.51 -7.86 21.19
N PHE A 401 2.39 -8.87 21.13
CA PHE A 401 2.12 -10.11 20.38
C PHE A 401 1.00 -10.93 21.02
N LYS A 402 0.89 -10.96 22.35
CA LYS A 402 -0.25 -11.58 23.04
C LYS A 402 -1.56 -10.88 22.71
N ALA A 403 -1.60 -9.54 22.77
CA ALA A 403 -2.78 -8.76 22.41
C ALA A 403 -3.19 -9.00 20.95
N LYS A 404 -2.22 -8.99 20.02
CA LYS A 404 -2.44 -9.30 18.61
C LYS A 404 -2.96 -10.72 18.40
N ALA A 405 -2.45 -11.71 19.14
CA ALA A 405 -2.92 -13.08 19.07
C ALA A 405 -4.40 -13.21 19.47
N VAL A 406 -4.81 -12.60 20.58
CA VAL A 406 -6.22 -12.57 21.02
C VAL A 406 -7.11 -11.88 19.97
N ALA A 407 -6.66 -10.73 19.44
CA ALA A 407 -7.36 -9.98 18.40
C ALA A 407 -7.53 -10.79 17.10
N LEU A 408 -6.44 -11.36 16.57
CA LEU A 408 -6.46 -12.18 15.35
C LEU A 408 -7.25 -13.47 15.53
N ARG A 409 -7.17 -14.14 16.68
CA ARG A 409 -7.98 -15.33 16.97
C ARG A 409 -9.46 -15.01 16.92
N THR A 410 -9.86 -13.91 17.55
CA THR A 410 -11.25 -13.42 17.53
C THR A 410 -11.69 -13.11 16.09
N LYS A 411 -10.90 -12.32 15.34
CA LYS A 411 -11.18 -12.00 13.94
C LYS A 411 -11.31 -13.24 13.07
N THR A 412 -10.40 -14.21 13.22
CA THR A 412 -10.35 -15.44 12.41
C THR A 412 -11.58 -16.33 12.66
N LEU A 413 -11.97 -16.49 13.92
CA LEU A 413 -13.19 -17.23 14.28
C LEU A 413 -14.44 -16.52 13.76
N TRP A 414 -14.50 -15.20 13.88
CA TRP A 414 -15.61 -14.41 13.36
C TRP A 414 -15.73 -14.55 11.83
N LEU A 415 -14.61 -14.45 11.09
CA LEU A 415 -14.58 -14.64 9.63
C LEU A 415 -14.95 -16.07 9.22
N LYS A 416 -14.56 -17.08 10.00
CA LYS A 416 -14.98 -18.46 9.75
C LYS A 416 -16.50 -18.62 9.84
N ALA A 417 -17.13 -17.97 10.83
CA ALA A 417 -18.58 -17.99 11.01
C ALA A 417 -19.32 -17.10 10.01
N ASN A 418 -18.70 -15.99 9.60
CA ASN A 418 -19.26 -14.97 8.70
C ASN A 418 -18.36 -14.80 7.47
N SER A 419 -18.30 -15.84 6.63
CA SER A 419 -17.34 -15.92 5.53
C SER A 419 -17.44 -14.72 4.58
N ARG A 420 -16.29 -14.07 4.32
CA ARG A 420 -16.12 -13.11 3.22
C ARG A 420 -16.09 -13.78 1.85
N HIS A 421 -16.03 -15.11 1.83
CA HIS A 421 -16.03 -15.94 0.62
C HIS A 421 -17.26 -16.86 0.63
N PRO A 422 -18.47 -16.34 0.36
CA PRO A 422 -19.69 -17.15 0.36
C PRO A 422 -19.71 -18.11 -0.82
N GLY A 423 -20.15 -19.36 -0.59
CA GLY A 423 -20.36 -20.35 -1.65
C GLY A 423 -19.11 -21.02 -2.21
N VAL A 424 -17.94 -20.85 -1.58
CA VAL A 424 -16.68 -21.50 -1.97
C VAL A 424 -16.13 -22.41 -0.86
N ALA A 425 -15.08 -23.18 -1.18
CA ALA A 425 -14.57 -24.26 -0.34
C ALA A 425 -13.53 -23.82 0.72
N TRP A 426 -13.36 -22.52 0.95
CA TRP A 426 -12.42 -21.97 1.94
C TRP A 426 -13.10 -20.91 2.80
N HIS A 427 -12.60 -20.74 4.01
CA HIS A 427 -13.13 -19.79 4.99
C HIS A 427 -12.41 -18.43 4.90
N LEU A 428 -11.12 -18.44 4.55
CA LEU A 428 -10.21 -17.31 4.62
C LEU A 428 -9.31 -17.31 3.37
N CYS A 429 -8.66 -16.19 3.12
CA CYS A 429 -7.57 -16.09 2.15
C CYS A 429 -6.30 -15.56 2.83
N ASP A 430 -5.17 -15.74 2.16
CA ASP A 430 -3.82 -15.44 2.61
C ASP A 430 -3.34 -14.01 2.34
N SER A 431 -4.20 -13.16 1.77
CA SER A 431 -3.93 -11.76 1.48
C SER A 431 -4.51 -10.82 2.55
N SER A 432 -4.24 -9.52 2.40
CA SER A 432 -4.77 -8.47 3.28
C SER A 432 -6.31 -8.42 3.33
N HIS A 433 -7.00 -9.01 2.36
CA HIS A 433 -8.47 -9.14 2.36
C HIS A 433 -9.00 -9.88 3.59
N CYS A 434 -8.30 -10.90 4.10
CA CYS A 434 -8.66 -11.60 5.34
C CYS A 434 -7.60 -11.38 6.43
N SER A 435 -6.40 -11.88 6.18
CA SER A 435 -5.21 -11.73 7.02
C SER A 435 -4.04 -12.33 6.26
N VAL A 436 -2.92 -11.61 6.19
CA VAL A 436 -1.73 -12.10 5.49
C VAL A 436 -1.22 -13.38 6.17
N TYR A 437 -0.98 -14.42 5.38
CA TYR A 437 -0.54 -15.73 5.86
C TYR A 437 0.32 -16.45 4.82
N SER A 438 1.62 -16.64 5.09
CA SER A 438 2.49 -17.40 4.18
C SER A 438 2.91 -18.77 4.73
N GLY A 439 2.64 -19.08 6.00
CA GLY A 439 3.04 -20.35 6.65
C GLY A 439 4.24 -20.21 7.59
N LEU A 440 4.95 -21.32 7.82
CA LEU A 440 6.00 -21.48 8.84
C LEU A 440 7.10 -20.42 8.79
N GLN A 441 7.47 -20.01 7.58
CA GLN A 441 8.58 -19.11 7.34
C GLN A 441 8.35 -17.69 7.88
N GLN A 442 7.10 -17.30 8.17
CA GLN A 442 6.79 -16.02 8.79
C GLN A 442 6.92 -16.05 10.32
N GLU A 443 7.08 -17.22 10.94
CA GLU A 443 7.12 -17.34 12.40
C GLU A 443 8.31 -16.61 13.03
N SER A 444 8.01 -15.95 14.14
CA SER A 444 8.96 -15.26 15.00
C SER A 444 8.84 -15.78 16.41
N VAL A 445 9.93 -15.72 17.18
CA VAL A 445 9.96 -16.21 18.57
C VAL A 445 8.84 -15.58 19.40
N ASN A 446 8.70 -14.24 19.37
CA ASN A 446 7.69 -13.54 20.16
C ASN A 446 6.26 -13.76 19.64
N GLY A 447 6.07 -13.92 18.33
CA GLY A 447 4.73 -14.17 17.77
C GLY A 447 4.23 -15.59 18.09
N VAL A 448 5.10 -16.59 17.98
CA VAL A 448 4.80 -17.98 18.35
C VAL A 448 4.49 -18.08 19.85
N GLU A 449 5.30 -17.46 20.70
CA GLU A 449 5.07 -17.46 22.15
C GLU A 449 3.79 -16.68 22.53
N GLY A 450 3.54 -15.55 21.87
CA GLY A 450 2.32 -14.76 22.07
C GLY A 450 1.05 -15.53 21.71
N ALA A 451 1.08 -16.29 20.61
CA ALA A 451 -0.03 -17.15 20.20
C ALA A 451 -0.25 -18.31 21.18
N LYS A 452 0.83 -19.03 21.54
CA LYS A 452 0.77 -20.18 22.46
C LYS A 452 0.36 -19.81 23.88
N SER A 453 0.82 -18.68 24.41
CA SER A 453 0.48 -18.23 25.78
C SER A 453 -0.96 -17.71 25.92
N THR A 454 -1.69 -17.52 24.81
CA THR A 454 -3.06 -17.00 24.79
C THR A 454 -4.07 -17.95 24.16
N VAL A 455 -3.73 -19.24 24.01
CA VAL A 455 -4.61 -20.25 23.40
C VAL A 455 -6.02 -20.19 23.98
N GLY A 456 -7.03 -20.15 23.11
CA GLY A 456 -8.44 -20.08 23.49
C GLY A 456 -8.94 -18.72 24.01
N GLN A 457 -8.08 -17.72 24.18
CA GLN A 457 -8.51 -16.37 24.58
C GLN A 457 -9.03 -15.58 23.38
N VAL A 458 -10.25 -15.06 23.50
CA VAL A 458 -10.97 -14.28 22.47
C VAL A 458 -11.71 -13.11 23.11
N LEU A 459 -12.03 -12.09 22.31
CA LEU A 459 -12.76 -10.91 22.76
C LEU A 459 -14.27 -11.11 22.60
N TYR A 460 -15.01 -10.76 23.66
CA TYR A 460 -16.47 -10.68 23.66
C TYR A 460 -16.92 -9.26 23.98
N ARG A 461 -18.01 -8.84 23.35
CA ARG A 461 -18.78 -7.66 23.75
C ARG A 461 -20.13 -8.16 24.22
N GLN A 462 -20.39 -8.04 25.51
CA GLN A 462 -21.54 -8.67 26.17
C GLN A 462 -21.53 -10.20 25.99
N GLN A 463 -22.44 -10.76 25.20
CA GLN A 463 -22.57 -12.20 24.93
C GLN A 463 -22.22 -12.58 23.49
N GLU A 464 -21.79 -11.61 22.67
CA GLU A 464 -21.44 -11.84 21.27
C GLU A 464 -19.93 -11.68 21.06
N MET A 465 -19.37 -12.49 20.16
CA MET A 465 -17.97 -12.37 19.78
C MET A 465 -17.73 -11.01 19.11
N SER A 466 -16.71 -10.29 19.55
CA SER A 466 -16.42 -8.95 19.02
C SER A 466 -15.96 -8.99 17.56
N THR A 467 -16.42 -8.03 16.76
CA THR A 467 -15.82 -7.72 15.46
C THR A 467 -14.52 -6.96 15.69
N VAL A 468 -13.40 -7.51 15.20
CA VAL A 468 -12.07 -6.92 15.36
C VAL A 468 -11.50 -6.61 13.99
N GLU A 469 -11.10 -5.36 13.78
CA GLU A 469 -10.32 -4.95 12.62
C GLU A 469 -8.90 -4.56 13.02
N LEU A 470 -7.97 -4.78 12.10
CA LEU A 470 -6.54 -4.49 12.27
C LEU A 470 -6.11 -3.59 11.14
N HIS A 471 -5.50 -2.46 11.48
CA HIS A 471 -5.01 -1.49 10.52
C HIS A 471 -3.48 -1.45 10.59
N LEU A 472 -2.84 -1.26 9.43
CA LEU A 472 -1.39 -1.06 9.35
C LEU A 472 -0.96 0.29 9.93
N SER A 473 -1.87 1.28 9.92
CA SER A 473 -1.67 2.57 10.54
C SER A 473 -2.37 2.62 11.90
N CYS A 474 -1.65 3.08 12.92
CA CYS A 474 -2.21 3.33 14.24
C CYS A 474 -3.08 4.60 14.32
N GLY A 475 -3.27 5.30 13.18
CA GLY A 475 -4.12 6.47 12.96
C GLY A 475 -4.79 7.02 14.22
N GLY A 476 -4.09 7.90 14.95
CA GLY A 476 -4.46 8.30 16.31
C GLY A 476 -5.62 9.29 16.44
N LEU A 477 -6.40 9.49 15.38
CA LEU A 477 -7.65 10.23 15.42
C LEU A 477 -8.74 9.39 14.74
N THR A 478 -9.37 8.52 15.52
CA THR A 478 -10.76 8.15 15.25
C THR A 478 -11.63 9.16 15.98
N GLU A 479 -12.64 9.72 15.30
CA GLU A 479 -13.59 10.58 16.02
C GLU A 479 -14.38 9.74 17.04
N GLU A 480 -14.69 10.32 18.19
CA GLU A 480 -15.56 9.73 19.19
C GLU A 480 -16.93 9.38 18.55
N GLY A 481 -17.24 8.09 18.46
CA GLY A 481 -18.45 7.59 17.80
C GLY A 481 -18.28 7.17 16.34
N VAL A 482 -17.08 7.28 15.76
CA VAL A 482 -16.77 6.66 14.46
C VAL A 482 -16.59 5.17 14.63
N GLN A 483 -17.63 4.43 14.24
CA GLN A 483 -17.52 3.04 13.82
C GLN A 483 -17.20 3.02 12.32
N ASP A 484 -16.55 1.97 11.83
CA ASP A 484 -16.22 1.76 10.39
C ASP A 484 -17.45 1.87 9.45
N SER A 485 -18.67 1.86 10.00
CA SER A 485 -19.95 1.99 9.32
C SER A 485 -20.55 3.41 9.31
N SER A 486 -19.92 4.40 9.95
CA SER A 486 -20.44 5.77 10.06
C SER A 486 -19.56 6.77 9.30
N PRO A 487 -20.13 7.79 8.63
CA PRO A 487 -19.33 8.83 8.00
C PRO A 487 -18.56 9.62 9.09
N PRO A 488 -17.23 9.78 8.98
CA PRO A 488 -16.47 10.54 9.95
C PRO A 488 -16.88 12.02 9.93
N ARG A 489 -17.08 12.65 11.09
CA ARG A 489 -17.12 14.11 11.19
C ARG A 489 -15.69 14.62 11.08
N ALA A 490 -15.43 15.33 9.99
CA ALA A 490 -14.18 16.04 9.79
C ALA A 490 -13.93 17.05 10.94
N PRO A 491 -12.72 17.09 11.54
CA PRO A 491 -12.37 18.07 12.57
C PRO A 491 -12.25 19.50 12.01
N TRP A 492 -12.25 19.65 10.68
CA TRP A 492 -12.08 20.92 9.98
C TRP A 492 -13.44 21.60 9.74
N LYS A 493 -13.50 22.93 9.87
CA LYS A 493 -14.73 23.71 9.65
C LYS A 493 -14.81 24.28 8.23
N PHE A 494 -13.67 24.56 7.62
CA PHE A 494 -13.55 25.17 6.30
C PHE A 494 -12.62 24.37 5.38
N PRO A 495 -12.79 24.44 4.04
CA PRO A 495 -11.81 23.91 3.08
C PRO A 495 -10.40 24.46 3.35
N GLY A 496 -10.30 25.73 3.73
CA GLY A 496 -9.02 26.33 4.11
C GLY A 496 -8.37 25.72 5.35
N ASP A 497 -9.17 25.18 6.29
CA ASP A 497 -8.64 24.46 7.46
C ASP A 497 -8.05 23.11 7.04
N LEU A 498 -8.70 22.42 6.10
CA LEU A 498 -8.20 21.18 5.51
C LEU A 498 -6.89 21.45 4.74
N GLU A 499 -6.86 22.48 3.90
CA GLU A 499 -5.66 22.88 3.15
C GLU A 499 -4.50 23.20 4.12
N ARG A 500 -4.77 23.97 5.18
CA ARG A 500 -3.76 24.25 6.20
C ARG A 500 -3.28 22.99 6.91
N TRP A 501 -4.19 22.07 7.22
CA TRP A 501 -3.87 20.82 7.90
C TRP A 501 -2.97 19.92 7.04
N VAL A 502 -3.27 19.73 5.75
CA VAL A 502 -2.40 18.93 4.85
C VAL A 502 -1.04 19.61 4.63
N HIS A 503 -0.97 20.94 4.74
CA HIS A 503 0.27 21.70 4.66
C HIS A 503 1.07 21.75 5.97
N SER A 504 0.47 21.43 7.12
CA SER A 504 1.18 21.28 8.39
C SER A 504 2.01 19.99 8.43
N PHE A 505 2.83 19.80 9.46
CA PHE A 505 3.43 18.50 9.77
C PHE A 505 2.50 17.75 10.74
N PRO A 506 2.48 16.40 10.72
CA PRO A 506 1.66 15.63 11.66
C PRO A 506 1.92 16.08 13.09
N THR A 507 0.85 16.28 13.86
CA THR A 507 0.95 16.77 15.24
C THR A 507 1.74 15.78 16.10
N GLN A 508 2.52 16.29 17.06
CA GLN A 508 3.17 15.43 18.04
C GLN A 508 2.11 14.56 18.75
N GLY A 509 2.29 13.23 18.72
CA GLY A 509 1.33 12.27 19.29
C GLY A 509 0.17 11.87 18.38
N LEU A 510 0.13 12.30 17.10
CA LEU A 510 -0.85 11.81 16.11
C LEU A 510 -0.71 10.31 15.85
N TYR A 511 0.53 9.82 15.86
CA TYR A 511 0.82 8.40 15.92
C TYR A 511 0.90 8.02 17.40
N CYS A 512 0.42 6.83 17.77
CA CYS A 512 0.75 6.22 19.06
C CYS A 512 2.26 6.40 19.24
N GLN A 513 2.66 7.36 20.09
CA GLN A 513 3.99 8.01 20.11
C GLN A 513 5.02 7.09 19.49
N THR A 514 5.46 7.38 18.25
CA THR A 514 6.34 6.50 17.45
C THR A 514 7.32 5.85 18.40
N SER A 515 7.08 4.57 18.70
CA SER A 515 7.86 3.91 19.72
C SER A 515 9.33 3.95 19.26
N SER A 516 10.29 3.75 20.16
CA SER A 516 11.68 3.54 19.74
C SER A 516 11.87 2.39 18.74
N LEU A 517 10.81 1.63 18.44
CA LEU A 517 10.76 0.51 17.51
C LEU A 517 10.18 0.87 16.12
N SER A 518 9.59 2.06 15.95
CA SER A 518 9.03 2.52 14.65
C SER A 518 10.03 3.44 13.94
N ALA A 519 10.34 3.16 12.67
CA ALA A 519 11.29 3.97 11.92
C ALA A 519 10.65 5.31 11.48
N PRO A 520 11.37 6.45 11.55
CA PRO A 520 10.86 7.76 11.13
C PRO A 520 10.39 7.85 9.66
N GLY A 521 10.82 6.91 8.80
CA GLY A 521 10.49 6.89 7.37
C GLY A 521 9.07 6.39 7.04
N GLU A 522 8.36 5.74 7.97
CA GLU A 522 7.04 5.15 7.69
C GLU A 522 5.91 6.17 7.43
N VAL A 523 6.23 7.47 7.41
CA VAL A 523 5.26 8.56 7.16
C VAL A 523 5.60 9.30 5.87
N GLY A 524 4.87 9.00 4.80
CA GLY A 524 4.87 9.79 3.57
C GLY A 524 3.92 10.98 3.70
N TRP A 525 4.47 12.20 3.78
CA TRP A 525 3.65 13.43 3.92
C TRP A 525 3.69 14.37 2.72
N VAL A 526 4.68 14.18 1.84
CA VAL A 526 4.81 14.95 0.60
C VAL A 526 5.16 13.98 -0.52
N ARG A 527 4.37 14.02 -1.58
CA ARG A 527 4.61 13.28 -2.82
C ARG A 527 4.42 14.24 -3.98
N LEU A 528 5.15 14.05 -5.07
CA LEU A 528 4.84 14.71 -6.33
C LEU A 528 4.25 13.68 -7.27
N ILE A 529 3.00 13.86 -7.66
CA ILE A 529 2.38 13.00 -8.66
C ILE A 529 2.18 13.82 -9.93
N SER A 530 2.62 13.28 -11.07
CA SER A 530 2.39 13.95 -12.35
C SER A 530 0.89 14.00 -12.65
N VAL A 531 0.43 15.11 -13.23
CA VAL A 531 -0.97 15.25 -13.64
C VAL A 531 -1.36 14.22 -14.69
N GLU A 532 -0.41 13.85 -15.56
CA GLU A 532 -0.60 12.77 -16.52
C GLU A 532 -0.92 11.44 -15.81
N ASP A 533 -0.19 11.09 -14.76
CA ASP A 533 -0.45 9.87 -13.98
C ASP A 533 -1.79 9.91 -13.25
N ILE A 534 -2.15 11.04 -12.64
CA ILE A 534 -3.47 11.22 -12.01
C ILE A 534 -4.58 10.99 -13.04
N MET A 535 -4.51 11.67 -14.18
CA MET A 535 -5.50 11.57 -15.26
C MET A 535 -5.59 10.16 -15.82
N ARG A 536 -4.45 9.51 -16.02
CA ARG A 536 -4.36 8.14 -16.53
C ARG A 536 -5.04 7.15 -15.58
N ARG A 537 -4.76 7.23 -14.27
CA ARG A 537 -5.39 6.39 -13.24
C ARG A 537 -6.89 6.68 -13.09
N GLN A 538 -7.29 7.95 -13.15
CA GLN A 538 -8.70 8.36 -13.08
C GLN A 538 -9.50 7.84 -14.29
N ASN A 539 -8.96 7.97 -15.50
CA ASN A 539 -9.59 7.48 -16.72
C ASN A 539 -9.75 5.96 -16.71
N ARG A 540 -8.77 5.23 -16.14
CA ARG A 540 -8.88 3.78 -15.92
C ARG A 540 -10.06 3.44 -15.01
N ARG A 541 -10.17 4.10 -13.84
CA ARG A 541 -11.30 3.90 -12.90
C ARG A 541 -12.65 4.22 -13.54
N LYS A 542 -12.75 5.29 -14.34
CA LYS A 542 -13.99 5.65 -15.07
C LYS A 542 -14.40 4.58 -16.08
N LYS A 543 -13.45 4.01 -16.84
CA LYS A 543 -13.73 2.90 -17.75
C LYS A 543 -14.25 1.67 -17.00
N HIS A 544 -13.65 1.35 -15.86
CA HIS A 544 -14.06 0.22 -15.03
C HIS A 544 -15.48 0.40 -14.45
N ARG A 545 -15.79 1.56 -13.88
CA ARG A 545 -17.15 1.86 -13.38
C ARG A 545 -18.22 1.84 -14.48
N LYS A 546 -17.89 2.32 -15.69
CA LYS A 546 -18.79 2.24 -16.84
C LYS A 546 -19.05 0.79 -17.26
N SER A 547 -18.04 -0.10 -17.21
CA SER A 547 -18.26 -1.53 -17.48
C SER A 547 -19.09 -2.24 -16.41
N GLU A 548 -19.12 -1.72 -15.17
CA GLU A 548 -19.92 -2.24 -14.06
C GLU A 548 -21.33 -1.62 -13.95
N GLY A 549 -21.70 -0.73 -14.88
CA GLY A 549 -23.02 -0.07 -14.85
C GLY A 549 -23.18 0.99 -13.74
N VAL A 550 -22.10 1.41 -13.10
CA VAL A 550 -22.11 2.46 -12.05
C VAL A 550 -21.90 3.82 -12.70
N GLY A 551 -22.84 4.76 -12.48
CA GLY A 551 -22.83 6.11 -13.04
C GLY A 551 -21.51 6.85 -12.78
N SER A 552 -20.95 7.49 -13.81
CA SER A 552 -19.69 8.24 -13.72
C SER A 552 -19.95 9.66 -13.21
N SER A 553 -19.34 10.05 -12.08
CA SER A 553 -19.24 11.46 -11.69
C SER A 553 -18.15 12.21 -12.46
N GLU A 554 -18.30 13.53 -12.50
CA GLU A 554 -17.64 14.49 -13.39
C GLU A 554 -16.09 14.50 -13.34
N SER A 555 -15.50 15.03 -14.41
CA SER A 555 -14.05 15.22 -14.56
C SER A 555 -13.54 16.38 -13.73
N VAL A 556 -12.61 16.09 -12.83
CA VAL A 556 -11.72 17.09 -12.24
C VAL A 556 -10.64 17.42 -13.29
N SER A 557 -10.53 18.68 -13.70
CA SER A 557 -9.46 19.15 -14.58
C SER A 557 -8.24 19.56 -13.77
N PHE A 558 -7.07 19.02 -14.10
CA PHE A 558 -5.80 19.38 -13.47
C PHE A 558 -4.87 20.00 -14.54
N ARG A 559 -4.13 21.06 -14.20
CA ARG A 559 -3.10 21.65 -15.09
C ARG A 559 -1.82 20.80 -15.06
N LYS A 560 -1.02 20.90 -16.12
CA LYS A 560 0.15 20.05 -16.41
C LYS A 560 1.22 20.00 -15.29
N ASP A 561 1.28 21.00 -14.41
CA ASP A 561 2.35 21.21 -13.42
C ASP A 561 1.81 21.44 -11.99
N SER A 562 0.66 20.86 -11.64
CA SER A 562 0.07 21.02 -10.31
C SER A 562 0.86 20.26 -9.23
N PHE A 563 1.41 21.00 -8.26
CA PHE A 563 2.02 20.47 -7.05
C PHE A 563 0.93 20.04 -6.05
N PHE A 564 0.73 18.74 -5.88
CA PHE A 564 -0.16 18.22 -4.84
C PHE A 564 0.66 17.74 -3.66
N LYS A 565 0.55 18.45 -2.53
CA LYS A 565 0.99 17.89 -1.25
C LYS A 565 -0.11 16.96 -0.76
N ILE A 566 0.08 15.65 -0.93
CA ILE A 566 -0.82 14.65 -0.33
C ILE A 566 -0.39 14.48 1.12
N GLY A 567 -1.14 15.08 2.04
CA GLY A 567 -0.97 14.86 3.47
C GLY A 567 -1.40 13.44 3.83
N GLY A 568 -0.47 12.68 4.40
CA GLY A 568 -0.72 11.43 5.14
C GLY A 568 -1.37 10.33 4.33
N ASP A 569 -0.60 9.65 3.47
CA ASP A 569 -0.97 8.32 3.02
C ASP A 569 -0.22 7.30 3.88
N ALA A 570 -0.94 6.60 4.77
CA ALA A 570 -0.44 5.34 5.28
C ALA A 570 -0.70 4.31 4.20
N GLY A 571 0.24 4.24 3.26
CA GLY A 571 0.05 3.63 1.95
C GLY A 571 -0.81 2.38 1.95
N GLN A 572 -1.95 2.49 1.27
CA GLN A 572 -2.68 1.39 0.64
C GLN A 572 -3.33 1.86 -0.67
#